data_AF-A0A151ERH4-F1
#
_entry.id   AF-A0A151ERH4-F1
#
_cell.length_a   1.000
_cell.length_b   1.000
_cell.length_c   1.000
_cell.angle_alpha   90.00
_cell.angle_beta   90.00
_cell.angle_gamma   90.00
#
_symmetry.space_group_name_H-M   'P 1'
#
loop_
_entity.id
_entity.type
_entity.pdbx_description
1 polymer ?
#
loop_
_entity_poly.entity_id
_entity_poly.type
_entity_poly.pdbx_seq_one_letter_code
_entity_poly.pdbx_strand_id
1 'polypeptide(L)'
;MTPEMDELVSSFFDNGYVTQLDAEIRDYICQTEKGTKKAFIDVLCQRGYKIDDITQEFDRQCSCSTLRYVPSDDTYVGVPLGMNLWSDMCNRIHDQESMVAGRLQRTGSSIKIDIYRTDFQSLKLKKKVKSIGLRPCPVMRWTKKFQKGAALKCLDYLMEVLPPAPHEGGSSVLQEIREVISRKPKRAPWAWLVAHPVVKLELSPTRKRVVKTLLSLSNGPVDWKGTPVSLDELKMHTNLPSEEIEESIEYFNGKGIVRKVYGDFTPTSLGYPLLRHAFRSRPCVTFAVVHRTDREYQLEVSTPSYLAPEIRDSLEERGGTISGVSTPAVFFFEKSQVGEVMDALITELLNPMRK
;
A
#
# COMPACT_ATOMS: atom_id res chain seq x y z
N MET A 1 7.81 1.36 -36.62
CA MET A 1 7.92 0.56 -35.39
C MET A 1 7.12 1.28 -34.32
N THR A 2 6.06 0.66 -33.82
CA THR A 2 5.31 1.18 -32.67
C THR A 2 6.24 1.11 -31.46
N PRO A 3 6.42 2.21 -30.69
CA PRO A 3 7.26 2.16 -29.50
C PRO A 3 6.72 1.12 -28.51
N GLU A 4 7.60 0.29 -27.98
CA GLU A 4 7.26 -0.77 -27.04
C GLU A 4 6.66 -0.15 -25.76
N MET A 5 5.45 -0.60 -25.41
CA MET A 5 4.71 -0.17 -24.24
C MET A 5 4.90 -1.20 -23.14
N ASP A 6 5.54 -0.82 -22.04
CA ASP A 6 5.70 -1.72 -20.90
C ASP A 6 4.50 -1.61 -19.97
N GLU A 7 4.03 -2.75 -19.50
CA GLU A 7 3.11 -2.80 -18.38
C GLU A 7 3.88 -2.91 -17.07
N LEU A 8 3.74 -1.89 -16.21
CA LEU A 8 4.24 -1.92 -14.83
C LEU A 8 3.08 -2.22 -13.90
N VAL A 9 3.21 -3.30 -13.11
CA VAL A 9 2.39 -3.48 -11.91
C VAL A 9 3.25 -3.32 -10.68
N SER A 10 2.83 -2.38 -9.83
CA SER A 10 3.42 -2.19 -8.51
C SER A 10 2.39 -2.55 -7.46
N SER A 11 2.81 -3.39 -6.52
CA SER A 11 2.01 -3.84 -5.39
C SER A 11 2.94 -4.11 -4.21
N PHE A 12 2.47 -3.76 -3.01
CA PHE A 12 3.15 -4.13 -1.77
C PHE A 12 2.17 -4.05 -0.59
N PHE A 13 2.34 -4.89 0.41
CA PHE A 13 1.66 -4.71 1.70
C PHE A 13 2.33 -3.55 2.45
N ASP A 14 1.54 -2.67 3.03
CA ASP A 14 2.00 -1.61 3.93
C ASP A 14 0.91 -1.25 4.92
N ASN A 15 1.27 -0.45 5.92
CA ASN A 15 0.30 0.11 6.86
C ASN A 15 -0.02 1.57 6.58
N GLY A 16 -1.32 1.87 6.55
CA GLY A 16 -1.87 3.22 6.44
C GLY A 16 -2.72 3.56 7.67
N TYR A 17 -3.03 4.84 7.84
CA TYR A 17 -4.06 5.25 8.79
C TYR A 17 -5.31 5.72 8.06
N VAL A 18 -6.47 5.41 8.66
CA VAL A 18 -7.80 5.83 8.22
C VAL A 18 -8.48 6.60 9.35
N THR A 19 -9.08 7.75 9.04
CA THR A 19 -9.95 8.47 9.99
C THR A 19 -11.39 7.97 9.82
N GLN A 20 -12.28 8.25 10.78
CA GLN A 20 -13.70 7.92 10.59
C GLN A 20 -14.29 8.66 9.37
N LEU A 21 -13.93 9.94 9.21
CA LEU A 21 -14.39 10.76 8.10
C LEU A 21 -13.86 10.25 6.76
N ASP A 22 -12.58 9.82 6.71
CA ASP A 22 -11.98 9.19 5.52
C ASP A 22 -12.78 7.96 5.09
N ALA A 23 -13.07 7.09 6.05
CA ALA A 23 -13.80 5.87 5.81
C ALA A 23 -15.22 6.16 5.26
N GLU A 24 -15.93 7.13 5.85
CA GLU A 24 -17.26 7.51 5.37
C GLU A 24 -17.26 8.13 3.97
N ILE A 25 -16.27 8.96 3.65
CA ILE A 25 -16.12 9.52 2.31
C ILE A 25 -15.78 8.42 1.30
N ARG A 26 -14.89 7.48 1.64
CA ARG A 26 -14.53 6.34 0.79
C ARG A 26 -15.72 5.44 0.51
N ASP A 27 -16.50 5.12 1.55
CA ASP A 27 -17.70 4.30 1.40
C ASP A 27 -18.71 4.97 0.46
N TYR A 28 -18.92 6.28 0.64
CA TYR A 28 -19.81 7.05 -0.23
C TYR A 28 -19.32 7.10 -1.69
N ILE A 29 -18.06 7.46 -1.94
CA ILE A 29 -17.54 7.57 -3.32
C ILE A 29 -17.49 6.21 -4.02
N CYS A 30 -17.26 5.11 -3.29
CA CYS A 30 -17.32 3.77 -3.89
C CYS A 30 -18.74 3.38 -4.34
N GLN A 31 -19.78 3.97 -3.75
CA GLN A 31 -21.16 3.75 -4.15
C GLN A 31 -21.60 4.68 -5.29
N THR A 32 -21.11 5.93 -5.32
CA THR A 32 -21.57 6.94 -6.28
C THR A 32 -20.61 7.23 -7.43
N GLU A 33 -19.37 6.75 -7.36
CA GLU A 33 -18.21 6.98 -8.25
C GLU A 33 -17.73 8.44 -8.37
N LYS A 34 -18.65 9.39 -8.24
CA LYS A 34 -18.43 10.84 -8.27
C LYS A 34 -19.43 11.57 -7.38
N GLY A 35 -19.12 12.81 -7.02
CA GLY A 35 -20.05 13.71 -6.34
C GLY A 35 -19.60 15.16 -6.41
N THR A 36 -20.55 16.10 -6.41
CA THR A 36 -20.22 17.52 -6.32
C THR A 36 -19.71 17.84 -4.92
N LYS A 37 -18.78 18.81 -4.83
CA LYS A 37 -18.23 19.25 -3.54
C LYS A 37 -19.34 19.64 -2.56
N LYS A 38 -20.33 20.39 -3.02
CA LYS A 38 -21.48 20.81 -2.22
C LYS A 38 -22.28 19.61 -1.67
N ALA A 39 -22.64 18.64 -2.52
CA ALA A 39 -23.44 17.49 -2.08
C ALA A 39 -22.71 16.67 -1.01
N PHE A 40 -21.41 16.48 -1.18
CA PHE A 40 -20.54 15.85 -0.20
C PHE A 40 -20.55 16.58 1.15
N ILE A 41 -20.34 17.90 1.14
CA ILE A 41 -20.33 18.72 2.34
C ILE A 41 -21.69 18.66 3.03
N ASP A 42 -22.79 18.78 2.29
CA ASP A 42 -24.14 18.78 2.84
C ASP A 42 -24.44 17.44 3.56
N VAL A 43 -24.13 16.30 2.93
CA VAL A 43 -24.33 14.96 3.52
C VAL A 43 -23.49 14.78 4.78
N LEU A 44 -22.22 15.18 4.78
CA LEU A 44 -21.33 15.02 5.94
C LEU A 44 -21.68 15.99 7.07
N CYS A 45 -22.12 17.21 6.76
CA CYS A 45 -22.62 18.15 7.76
C CYS A 45 -23.90 17.63 8.45
N GLN A 46 -24.82 17.01 7.71
CA GLN A 46 -25.99 16.35 8.28
C GLN A 46 -25.63 15.22 9.26
N ARG A 47 -24.45 14.61 9.08
CA ARG A 47 -23.89 13.59 9.99
C ARG A 47 -23.10 14.19 11.17
N GLY A 48 -23.02 15.52 11.26
CA GLY A 48 -22.42 16.25 12.39
C GLY A 48 -20.96 16.65 12.21
N TYR A 49 -20.36 16.47 11.02
CA TYR A 49 -19.01 16.94 10.73
C TYR A 49 -18.98 18.44 10.43
N LYS A 50 -17.88 19.11 10.79
CA LYS A 50 -17.66 20.52 10.46
C LYS A 50 -17.09 20.65 9.05
N ILE A 51 -17.44 21.73 8.35
CA ILE A 51 -16.97 22.03 6.99
C ILE A 51 -15.44 22.08 6.91
N ASP A 52 -14.78 22.63 7.92
CA ASP A 52 -13.32 22.72 7.96
C ASP A 52 -12.67 21.33 8.02
N ASP A 53 -13.21 20.43 8.85
CA ASP A 53 -12.73 19.05 8.97
C ASP A 53 -12.95 18.28 7.66
N ILE A 54 -14.10 18.48 7.03
CA ILE A 54 -14.44 17.88 5.72
C ILE A 54 -13.47 18.36 4.64
N THR A 55 -13.18 19.65 4.59
CA THR A 55 -12.30 20.24 3.57
C THR A 55 -10.87 19.74 3.74
N GLN A 56 -10.36 19.70 4.97
CA GLN A 56 -9.03 19.15 5.27
C GLN A 56 -8.94 17.66 4.89
N GLU A 57 -10.00 16.88 5.14
CA GLU A 57 -10.04 15.47 4.79
C GLU A 57 -10.08 15.26 3.26
N PHE A 58 -10.80 16.11 2.50
CA PHE A 58 -10.73 16.07 1.04
C PHE A 58 -9.33 16.34 0.50
N ASP A 59 -8.65 17.37 1.02
CA ASP A 59 -7.27 17.67 0.62
C ASP A 59 -6.34 16.49 0.93
N ARG A 60 -6.52 15.86 2.09
CA ARG A 60 -5.77 14.65 2.48
C ARG A 60 -6.07 13.48 1.54
N GLN A 61 -7.32 13.25 1.19
CA GLN A 61 -7.70 12.17 0.28
C GLN A 61 -7.17 12.37 -1.14
N CYS A 62 -7.13 13.61 -1.64
CA CYS A 62 -6.44 13.92 -2.88
C CYS A 62 -4.93 13.67 -2.77
N SER A 63 -4.34 13.96 -1.61
CA SER A 63 -2.93 13.70 -1.32
C SER A 63 -2.61 12.20 -1.24
N CYS A 64 -3.55 11.38 -0.77
CA CYS A 64 -3.44 9.94 -0.62
C CYS A 64 -4.10 9.15 -1.76
N SER A 65 -4.29 9.75 -2.94
CA SER A 65 -4.80 9.04 -4.14
C SER A 65 -6.14 8.34 -3.92
N THR A 66 -7.02 8.93 -3.14
CA THR A 66 -8.35 8.38 -2.87
C THR A 66 -9.40 9.05 -3.74
N LEU A 67 -9.30 10.38 -3.83
CA LEU A 67 -10.13 11.21 -4.70
C LEU A 67 -9.25 12.04 -5.63
N ARG A 68 -9.84 12.49 -6.73
CA ARG A 68 -9.32 13.56 -7.56
C ARG A 68 -10.38 14.66 -7.65
N TYR A 69 -9.97 15.90 -7.41
CA TYR A 69 -10.82 17.06 -7.63
C TYR A 69 -10.76 17.49 -9.11
N VAL A 70 -11.92 17.75 -9.70
CA VAL A 70 -12.10 18.22 -11.09
C VAL A 70 -12.61 19.67 -11.04
N PRO A 71 -11.74 20.67 -11.24
CA PRO A 71 -12.12 22.07 -11.05
C PRO A 71 -13.19 22.59 -12.01
N SER A 72 -13.24 22.07 -13.25
CA SER A 72 -14.21 22.53 -14.26
C SER A 72 -15.65 22.28 -13.82
N ASP A 73 -15.87 21.22 -13.04
CA ASP A 73 -17.19 20.70 -12.71
C ASP A 73 -17.48 20.79 -11.20
N ASP A 74 -16.54 21.30 -10.39
CA ASP A 74 -16.57 21.31 -8.92
C ASP A 74 -16.94 19.94 -8.31
N THR A 75 -16.31 18.89 -8.82
CA THR A 75 -16.60 17.49 -8.43
C THR A 75 -15.38 16.77 -7.89
N TYR A 76 -15.63 15.85 -6.97
CA TYR A 76 -14.68 14.82 -6.59
C TYR A 76 -15.03 13.52 -7.29
N VAL A 77 -14.01 12.85 -7.83
CA VAL A 77 -14.14 11.57 -8.53
C VAL A 77 -13.24 10.55 -7.84
N GLY A 78 -13.73 9.33 -7.65
CA GLY A 78 -12.91 8.22 -7.17
C GLY A 78 -11.78 7.92 -8.16
N VAL A 79 -10.55 7.72 -7.66
CA VAL A 79 -9.44 7.27 -8.52
C VAL A 79 -9.22 5.76 -8.35
N PRO A 80 -8.88 5.02 -9.43
CA PRO A 80 -8.78 3.55 -9.37
C PRO A 80 -7.88 3.03 -8.26
N LEU A 81 -6.71 3.65 -8.05
CA LEU A 81 -5.79 3.26 -6.98
C LEU A 81 -6.45 3.33 -5.59
N GLY A 82 -7.18 4.41 -5.31
CA GLY A 82 -7.88 4.62 -4.06
C GLY A 82 -9.06 3.68 -3.85
N MET A 83 -9.82 3.41 -4.92
CA MET A 83 -10.96 2.49 -4.88
C MET A 83 -10.50 1.06 -4.65
N ASN A 84 -9.44 0.62 -5.35
CA ASN A 84 -8.82 -0.68 -5.14
C ASN A 84 -8.32 -0.84 -3.70
N LEU A 85 -7.67 0.20 -3.17
CA LEU A 85 -7.21 0.20 -1.78
C LEU A 85 -8.38 0.12 -0.79
N TRP A 86 -9.50 0.80 -1.05
CA TRP A 86 -10.67 0.71 -0.18
C TRP A 86 -11.30 -0.68 -0.22
N SER A 87 -11.48 -1.25 -1.41
CA SER A 87 -11.99 -2.62 -1.58
C SER A 87 -11.12 -3.65 -0.85
N ASP A 88 -9.79 -3.51 -0.96
CA ASP A 88 -8.82 -4.31 -0.21
C ASP A 88 -9.03 -4.21 1.31
N MET A 89 -9.13 -2.97 1.82
CA MET A 89 -9.40 -2.73 3.23
C MET A 89 -10.70 -3.36 3.68
N CYS A 90 -11.74 -3.28 2.85
CA CYS A 90 -13.04 -3.87 3.15
C CYS A 90 -12.97 -5.38 3.31
N ASN A 91 -12.26 -6.04 2.41
CA ASN A 91 -12.12 -7.50 2.43
C ASN A 91 -11.25 -7.99 3.59
N ARG A 92 -10.28 -7.20 4.04
CA ARG A 92 -9.29 -7.61 5.06
C ARG A 92 -9.52 -7.04 6.44
N ILE A 93 -10.57 -6.25 6.68
CA ILE A 93 -10.76 -5.58 7.97
C ILE A 93 -10.87 -6.59 9.11
N HIS A 94 -11.55 -7.72 8.88
CA HIS A 94 -11.75 -8.79 9.85
C HIS A 94 -10.50 -9.65 10.06
N ASP A 95 -9.55 -9.60 9.12
CA ASP A 95 -8.29 -10.34 9.21
C ASP A 95 -7.24 -9.63 10.07
N GLN A 96 -7.42 -8.32 10.34
CA GLN A 96 -6.37 -7.47 10.92
C GLN A 96 -5.88 -7.93 12.29
N GLU A 97 -6.72 -8.58 13.10
CA GLU A 97 -6.32 -9.13 14.40
C GLU A 97 -5.58 -10.48 14.26
N SER A 98 -5.95 -11.26 13.24
CA SER A 98 -5.47 -12.62 12.95
C SER A 98 -4.33 -12.65 11.93
N MET A 99 -3.71 -11.49 11.68
CA MET A 99 -2.71 -11.31 10.63
C MET A 99 -1.35 -10.83 11.15
N VAL A 100 -0.29 -11.38 10.56
CA VAL A 100 1.06 -10.79 10.56
C VAL A 100 1.42 -10.42 9.13
N ALA A 101 1.63 -9.13 8.89
CA ALA A 101 2.10 -8.63 7.60
C ALA A 101 3.43 -7.89 7.76
N GLY A 102 4.24 -7.91 6.71
CA GLY A 102 5.59 -7.36 6.78
C GLY A 102 6.35 -7.34 5.47
N ARG A 103 7.64 -7.07 5.61
CA ARG A 103 8.60 -6.99 4.53
C ARG A 103 9.88 -7.74 4.87
N LEU A 104 10.36 -8.53 3.92
CA LEU A 104 11.68 -9.12 3.91
C LEU A 104 12.59 -8.31 2.98
N GLN A 105 13.77 -7.94 3.47
CA GLN A 105 14.75 -7.22 2.68
C GLN A 105 16.17 -7.67 3.02
N ARG A 106 16.96 -7.99 1.99
CA ARG A 106 18.38 -8.29 2.15
C ARG A 106 19.14 -7.07 2.70
N THR A 107 19.99 -7.31 3.70
CA THR A 107 20.95 -6.34 4.23
C THR A 107 22.30 -7.04 4.46
N GLY A 108 23.18 -7.01 3.46
CA GLY A 108 24.44 -7.75 3.48
C GLY A 108 24.19 -9.26 3.43
N SER A 109 24.69 -9.98 4.44
CA SER A 109 24.46 -11.42 4.66
C SER A 109 23.25 -11.73 5.54
N SER A 110 22.50 -10.71 5.97
CA SER A 110 21.33 -10.85 6.84
C SER A 110 20.04 -10.45 6.13
N ILE A 111 18.91 -10.89 6.65
CA ILE A 111 17.58 -10.38 6.28
C ILE A 111 17.11 -9.40 7.34
N LYS A 112 16.67 -8.22 6.91
CA LYS A 112 15.87 -7.32 7.73
C LYS A 112 14.40 -7.72 7.57
N ILE A 113 13.73 -7.95 8.69
CA ILE A 113 12.28 -8.15 8.76
C ILE A 113 11.67 -6.86 9.32
N ASP A 114 10.74 -6.30 8.58
CA ASP A 114 9.83 -5.27 9.08
C ASP A 114 8.46 -5.92 9.28
N ILE A 115 7.84 -5.75 10.46
CA ILE A 115 6.47 -6.19 10.76
C ILE A 115 5.60 -4.94 10.93
N TYR A 116 4.53 -4.86 10.15
CA TYR A 116 3.60 -3.75 10.19
C TYR A 116 2.73 -3.81 11.45
N ARG A 117 2.51 -2.66 12.08
CA ARG A 117 1.65 -2.54 13.26
C ARG A 117 0.28 -2.06 12.84
N THR A 118 -0.73 -2.67 13.44
CA THR A 118 -2.13 -2.25 13.29
C THR A 118 -2.71 -1.97 14.67
N ASP A 119 -3.76 -1.17 14.72
CA ASP A 119 -4.50 -0.94 15.97
C ASP A 119 -5.35 -2.16 16.37
N PHE A 120 -5.62 -3.07 15.43
CA PHE A 120 -6.37 -4.32 15.64
C PHE A 120 -5.52 -5.44 16.27
N GLN A 121 -4.19 -5.34 16.21
CA GLN A 121 -3.30 -6.39 16.70
C GLN A 121 -3.51 -6.74 18.18
N SER A 122 -3.64 -8.04 18.43
CA SER A 122 -3.81 -8.60 19.77
C SER A 122 -2.64 -8.28 20.72
N LEU A 123 -2.94 -8.27 22.03
CA LEU A 123 -1.92 -8.06 23.06
C LEU A 123 -0.88 -9.19 23.07
N LYS A 124 -1.28 -10.43 22.72
CA LYS A 124 -0.40 -11.60 22.64
C LYS A 124 0.70 -11.38 21.59
N LEU A 125 0.33 -10.94 20.38
CA LEU A 125 1.28 -10.62 19.32
C LEU A 125 2.24 -9.50 19.75
N LYS A 126 1.71 -8.40 20.31
CA LYS A 126 2.52 -7.27 20.81
C LYS A 126 3.55 -7.69 21.86
N LYS A 127 3.21 -8.64 22.75
CA LYS A 127 4.15 -9.21 23.72
C LYS A 127 5.22 -10.08 23.04
N LYS A 128 4.83 -10.93 22.09
CA LYS A 128 5.76 -11.82 21.34
C LYS A 128 6.78 -11.01 20.51
N VAL A 129 6.34 -9.95 19.85
CA VAL A 129 7.22 -9.00 19.14
C VAL A 129 8.28 -8.40 20.06
N LYS A 130 7.88 -8.01 21.28
CA LYS A 130 8.82 -7.48 22.27
C LYS A 130 9.81 -8.55 22.75
N SER A 131 9.36 -9.78 23.01
CA SER A 131 10.23 -10.86 23.48
C SER A 131 11.29 -11.28 22.45
N ILE A 132 10.97 -11.22 21.15
CA ILE A 132 11.94 -11.48 20.07
C ILE A 132 12.83 -10.26 19.76
N GLY A 133 12.62 -9.13 20.44
CA GLY A 133 13.46 -7.93 20.37
C GLY A 133 13.30 -7.09 19.11
N LEU A 134 12.18 -7.22 18.40
CA LEU A 134 11.81 -6.32 17.30
C LEU A 134 11.61 -4.90 17.84
N ARG A 135 12.32 -3.92 17.28
CA ARG A 135 12.33 -2.54 17.78
C ARG A 135 11.30 -1.68 17.05
N PRO A 136 10.59 -0.76 17.73
CA PRO A 136 9.74 0.23 17.06
C PRO A 136 10.55 1.06 16.05
N CYS A 137 9.92 1.38 14.92
CA CYS A 137 10.48 2.18 13.85
C CYS A 137 9.38 3.14 13.32
N PRO A 138 9.71 4.27 12.65
CA PRO A 138 8.71 5.21 12.14
C PRO A 138 7.65 4.55 11.26
N VAL A 139 6.47 5.16 11.17
CA VAL A 139 5.32 4.68 10.39
C VAL A 139 4.82 3.32 10.91
N MET A 140 4.56 3.25 12.22
CA MET A 140 3.87 2.12 12.87
C MET A 140 4.42 0.74 12.43
N ARG A 141 5.73 0.54 12.50
CA ARG A 141 6.34 -0.78 12.20
C ARG A 141 7.32 -1.20 13.28
N TRP A 142 7.59 -2.49 13.35
CA TRP A 142 8.71 -3.03 14.12
C TRP A 142 9.77 -3.62 13.19
N THR A 143 11.05 -3.47 13.52
CA THR A 143 12.14 -3.90 12.65
C THR A 143 13.26 -4.58 13.42
N LYS A 144 13.89 -5.57 12.79
CA LYS A 144 15.13 -6.20 13.26
C LYS A 144 15.83 -6.94 12.11
N LYS A 145 17.16 -7.04 12.22
CA LYS A 145 17.98 -7.85 11.31
C LYS A 145 18.23 -9.23 11.90
N PHE A 146 18.18 -10.25 11.07
CA PHE A 146 18.32 -11.64 11.44
C PHE A 146 19.24 -12.38 10.45
N GLN A 147 19.96 -13.38 10.96
CA GLN A 147 20.51 -14.45 10.12
C GLN A 147 19.36 -15.35 9.64
N LYS A 148 19.54 -16.05 8.52
CA LYS A 148 18.51 -16.89 7.86
C LYS A 148 17.68 -17.73 8.85
N GLY A 149 18.32 -18.62 9.61
CA GLY A 149 17.59 -19.49 10.55
C GLY A 149 16.88 -18.75 11.69
N ALA A 150 17.40 -17.60 12.12
CA ALA A 150 16.74 -16.77 13.13
C ALA A 150 15.55 -15.97 12.57
N ALA A 151 15.57 -15.64 11.28
CA ALA A 151 14.47 -15.00 10.58
C ALA A 151 13.25 -15.92 10.52
N LEU A 152 13.44 -17.19 10.19
CA LEU A 152 12.36 -18.18 10.16
C LEU A 152 11.76 -18.43 11.53
N LYS A 153 12.60 -18.64 12.54
CA LYS A 153 12.14 -18.76 13.93
C LYS A 153 11.32 -17.55 14.35
N CYS A 154 11.74 -16.34 13.97
CA CYS A 154 10.98 -15.12 14.24
C CYS A 154 9.57 -15.17 13.63
N LEU A 155 9.43 -15.54 12.36
CA LEU A 155 8.12 -15.62 11.69
C LEU A 155 7.25 -16.72 12.31
N ASP A 156 7.82 -17.90 12.54
CA ASP A 156 7.16 -19.03 13.18
C ASP A 156 6.58 -18.64 14.56
N TYR A 157 7.41 -17.98 15.40
CA TYR A 157 6.99 -17.47 16.69
C TYR A 157 5.84 -16.46 16.60
N LEU A 158 5.82 -15.60 15.57
CA LEU A 158 4.74 -14.62 15.40
C LEU A 158 3.43 -15.30 14.98
N MET A 159 3.50 -16.32 14.11
CA MET A 159 2.33 -17.08 13.66
C MET A 159 1.67 -17.87 14.79
N GLU A 160 2.45 -18.44 15.72
CA GLU A 160 1.94 -19.20 16.88
C GLU A 160 0.91 -18.47 17.75
N VAL A 161 0.96 -17.14 17.75
CA VAL A 161 0.14 -16.31 18.65
C VAL A 161 -1.00 -15.60 17.93
N LEU A 162 -1.17 -15.86 16.64
CA LEU A 162 -2.30 -15.34 15.87
C LEU A 162 -3.58 -16.09 16.28
N PRO A 163 -4.65 -15.38 16.68
CA PRO A 163 -5.97 -16.01 16.78
C PRO A 163 -6.46 -16.42 15.38
N PRO A 164 -7.35 -17.43 15.24
CA PRO A 164 -8.03 -17.68 13.98
C PRO A 164 -8.92 -16.49 13.61
N ALA A 165 -9.02 -16.18 12.32
CA ALA A 165 -9.88 -15.12 11.79
C ALA A 165 -11.36 -15.47 12.05
N PRO A 166 -12.21 -14.49 12.37
CA PRO A 166 -13.64 -14.74 12.48
C PRO A 166 -14.19 -15.17 11.12
N HIS A 167 -15.09 -16.17 11.11
CA HIS A 167 -15.82 -16.54 9.90
C HIS A 167 -16.66 -15.36 9.39
N GLU A 168 -16.70 -15.16 8.07
CA GLU A 168 -17.40 -14.05 7.40
C GLU A 168 -18.82 -13.86 7.97
N GLY A 169 -19.11 -12.64 8.45
CA GLY A 169 -20.32 -12.33 9.24
C GLY A 169 -20.12 -11.18 10.25
N GLY A 170 -18.92 -10.62 10.32
CA GLY A 170 -18.58 -9.47 11.15
C GLY A 170 -19.11 -8.14 10.59
N SER A 171 -19.09 -7.12 11.45
CA SER A 171 -19.69 -5.81 11.22
C SER A 171 -19.17 -5.06 9.97
N SER A 172 -19.84 -3.99 9.53
CA SER A 172 -19.32 -3.21 8.40
C SER A 172 -17.95 -2.60 8.71
N VAL A 173 -17.13 -2.36 7.69
CA VAL A 173 -15.79 -1.75 7.82
C VAL A 173 -15.82 -0.43 8.58
N LEU A 174 -16.87 0.37 8.36
CA LEU A 174 -17.12 1.61 9.10
C LEU A 174 -17.33 1.35 10.59
N GLN A 175 -18.07 0.30 10.94
CA GLN A 175 -18.29 -0.08 12.33
C GLN A 175 -16.99 -0.54 12.98
N GLU A 176 -16.21 -1.42 12.34
CA GLU A 176 -14.90 -1.87 12.84
C GLU A 176 -13.95 -0.69 13.10
N ILE A 177 -13.85 0.24 12.15
CA ILE A 177 -13.02 1.45 12.28
C ILE A 177 -13.51 2.32 13.43
N ARG A 178 -14.82 2.54 13.55
CA ARG A 178 -15.42 3.33 14.65
C ARG A 178 -15.15 2.68 16.00
N GLU A 179 -15.32 1.37 16.11
CA GLU A 179 -15.08 0.63 17.34
C GLU A 179 -13.62 0.75 17.79
N VAL A 180 -12.67 0.54 16.87
CA VAL A 180 -11.24 0.71 17.18
C VAL A 180 -10.91 2.14 17.57
N ILE A 181 -11.40 3.14 16.83
CA ILE A 181 -11.15 4.56 17.13
C ILE A 181 -11.76 4.96 18.48
N SER A 182 -12.96 4.48 18.81
CA SER A 182 -13.66 4.80 20.08
C SER A 182 -12.89 4.33 21.32
N ARG A 183 -12.08 3.27 21.19
CA ARG A 183 -11.24 2.73 22.26
C ARG A 183 -9.91 3.49 22.41
N LYS A 184 -9.59 4.41 21.51
CA LYS A 184 -8.33 5.19 21.50
C LYS A 184 -8.48 6.54 22.20
N PRO A 185 -7.37 7.14 22.68
CA PRO A 185 -7.39 8.51 23.19
C PRO A 185 -7.88 9.49 22.12
N LYS A 186 -8.72 10.46 22.50
CA LYS A 186 -9.31 11.47 21.58
C LYS A 186 -8.31 12.19 20.67
N ARG A 187 -7.05 12.32 21.09
CA ARG A 187 -5.95 12.92 20.33
C ARG A 187 -5.43 12.09 19.16
N ALA A 188 -5.92 10.86 18.98
CA ALA A 188 -5.54 9.96 17.89
C ALA A 188 -6.79 9.36 17.21
N PRO A 189 -7.64 10.18 16.58
CA PRO A 189 -8.92 9.76 15.98
C PRO A 189 -8.73 9.06 14.62
N TRP A 190 -7.78 8.14 14.54
CA TRP A 190 -7.48 7.36 13.34
C TRP A 190 -7.15 5.92 13.73
N ALA A 191 -7.38 4.96 12.83
CA ALA A 191 -6.97 3.57 12.97
C ALA A 191 -5.83 3.25 12.00
N TRP A 192 -4.77 2.60 12.48
CA TRP A 192 -3.73 2.02 11.64
C TRP A 192 -4.10 0.59 11.25
N LEU A 193 -4.00 0.29 9.97
CA LEU A 193 -4.32 -1.02 9.41
C LEU A 193 -3.36 -1.36 8.25
N VAL A 194 -3.22 -2.64 7.98
CA VAL A 194 -2.47 -3.14 6.82
C VAL A 194 -3.41 -3.25 5.63
N ALA A 195 -2.94 -2.79 4.47
CA ALA A 195 -3.62 -2.94 3.20
C ALA A 195 -2.59 -3.28 2.10
N HIS A 196 -3.09 -3.68 0.92
CA HIS A 196 -2.25 -4.01 -0.23
C HIS A 196 -2.60 -3.14 -1.44
N PRO A 197 -2.09 -1.89 -1.50
CA PRO A 197 -2.24 -1.03 -2.67
C PRO A 197 -1.66 -1.70 -3.92
N VAL A 198 -2.43 -1.66 -5.01
CA VAL A 198 -2.02 -2.16 -6.33
C VAL A 198 -2.26 -1.07 -7.37
N VAL A 199 -1.26 -0.82 -8.21
CA VAL A 199 -1.42 0.02 -9.39
C VAL A 199 -0.84 -0.65 -10.62
N LYS A 200 -1.62 -0.60 -11.71
CA LYS A 200 -1.22 -1.02 -13.05
C LYS A 200 -1.07 0.21 -13.93
N LEU A 201 0.11 0.34 -14.54
CA LEU A 201 0.53 1.47 -15.35
C LEU A 201 1.07 1.00 -16.69
N GLU A 202 0.77 1.78 -17.72
CA GLU A 202 1.22 1.61 -19.09
C GLU A 202 2.29 2.66 -19.36
N LEU A 203 3.51 2.20 -19.54
CA LEU A 203 4.72 3.01 -19.50
C LEU A 203 5.37 3.08 -20.88
N SER A 204 4.94 4.06 -21.68
CA SER A 204 5.69 4.47 -22.87
C SER A 204 7.07 5.02 -22.49
N PRO A 205 8.05 5.06 -23.42
CA PRO A 205 9.34 5.71 -23.18
C PRO A 205 9.21 7.15 -22.66
N THR A 206 8.25 7.91 -23.20
CA THR A 206 7.89 9.27 -22.76
C THR A 206 7.39 9.27 -21.32
N ARG A 207 6.37 8.46 -20.98
CA ARG A 207 5.79 8.38 -19.63
C ARG A 207 6.84 7.97 -18.59
N LYS A 208 7.70 7.00 -18.93
CA LYS A 208 8.83 6.59 -18.07
C LYS A 208 9.78 7.75 -17.79
N ARG A 209 10.14 8.54 -18.82
CA ARG A 209 11.05 9.68 -18.68
C ARG A 209 10.43 10.77 -17.81
N VAL A 210 9.18 11.14 -18.08
CA VAL A 210 8.45 12.15 -17.30
C VAL A 210 8.36 11.75 -15.83
N VAL A 211 7.91 10.53 -15.54
CA VAL A 211 7.70 10.13 -14.14
C VAL A 211 9.01 9.93 -13.38
N LYS A 212 10.07 9.42 -14.01
CA LYS A 212 11.39 9.32 -13.37
C LYS A 212 11.95 10.71 -13.06
N THR A 213 11.78 11.65 -13.98
CA THR A 213 12.23 13.04 -13.80
C THR A 213 11.47 13.71 -12.67
N LEU A 214 10.14 13.61 -12.66
CA LEU A 214 9.28 14.12 -11.59
C LEU A 214 9.68 13.55 -10.22
N LEU A 215 9.88 12.23 -10.11
CA LEU A 215 10.27 11.59 -8.84
C LEU A 215 11.68 11.99 -8.38
N SER A 216 12.57 12.34 -9.31
CA SER A 216 13.91 12.81 -9.02
C SER A 216 13.91 14.25 -8.51
N LEU A 217 13.18 15.14 -9.20
CA LEU A 217 13.14 16.57 -8.89
C LEU A 217 12.31 16.86 -7.63
N SER A 218 11.17 16.19 -7.47
CA SER A 218 10.27 16.45 -6.33
C SER A 218 10.82 16.02 -4.97
N ASN A 219 11.76 15.07 -4.95
CA ASN A 219 12.29 14.45 -3.74
C ASN A 219 11.20 13.87 -2.78
N GLY A 220 9.98 13.64 -3.26
CA GLY A 220 8.86 13.13 -2.46
C GLY A 220 7.55 13.88 -2.71
N PRO A 221 6.45 13.42 -2.11
CA PRO A 221 5.20 14.19 -2.06
C PRO A 221 5.37 15.47 -1.26
N VAL A 222 4.65 16.54 -1.64
CA VAL A 222 4.58 17.79 -0.86
C VAL A 222 4.22 17.54 0.61
N ASP A 223 3.34 16.59 0.87
CA ASP A 223 2.91 16.20 2.22
C ASP A 223 4.07 15.69 3.09
N TRP A 224 5.16 15.25 2.46
CA TRP A 224 6.39 14.78 3.10
C TRP A 224 7.54 15.77 2.96
N LYS A 225 7.22 17.06 2.75
CA LYS A 225 8.17 18.14 2.48
C LYS A 225 8.92 18.01 1.15
N GLY A 226 8.33 17.29 0.20
CA GLY A 226 8.77 17.31 -1.19
C GLY A 226 8.48 18.65 -1.86
N THR A 227 9.10 18.86 -3.01
CA THR A 227 8.96 20.08 -3.82
C THR A 227 8.03 19.77 -5.00
N PRO A 228 6.97 20.56 -5.24
CA PRO A 228 6.20 20.43 -6.47
C PRO A 228 7.06 20.89 -7.65
N VAL A 229 6.92 20.23 -8.80
CA VAL A 229 7.76 20.43 -9.98
C VAL A 229 6.92 21.09 -11.07
N SER A 230 7.42 22.20 -11.60
CA SER A 230 6.75 22.95 -12.65
C SER A 230 6.83 22.25 -14.01
N LEU A 231 5.95 22.64 -14.94
CA LEU A 231 6.00 22.16 -16.32
C LEU A 231 7.34 22.53 -17.00
N ASP A 232 7.87 23.72 -16.72
CA ASP A 232 9.11 24.20 -17.34
C ASP A 232 10.34 23.44 -16.85
N GLU A 233 10.39 23.07 -15.56
CA GLU A 233 11.42 22.16 -15.05
C GLU A 233 11.33 20.78 -15.70
N LEU A 234 10.12 20.22 -15.85
CA LEU A 234 9.95 18.94 -16.55
C LEU A 234 10.43 19.04 -18.00
N LYS A 235 10.12 20.11 -18.73
CA LYS A 235 10.61 20.33 -20.10
C LYS A 235 12.13 20.36 -20.16
N MET A 236 12.74 21.17 -19.30
CA MET A 236 14.20 21.34 -19.23
C MET A 236 14.93 20.02 -18.98
N HIS A 237 14.39 19.18 -18.09
CA HIS A 237 15.04 17.94 -17.68
C HIS A 237 14.67 16.71 -18.53
N THR A 238 13.54 16.72 -19.22
CA THR A 238 13.12 15.60 -20.08
C THR A 238 13.48 15.80 -21.56
N ASN A 239 13.66 17.05 -21.98
CA ASN A 239 13.78 17.47 -23.38
C ASN A 239 12.61 16.95 -24.25
N LEU A 240 11.40 17.05 -23.72
CA LEU A 240 10.15 16.66 -24.39
C LEU A 240 9.26 17.88 -24.67
N PRO A 241 8.41 17.84 -25.71
CA PRO A 241 7.38 18.87 -25.94
C PRO A 241 6.38 18.98 -24.77
N SER A 242 5.78 20.16 -24.59
CA SER A 242 4.76 20.41 -23.54
C SER A 242 3.64 19.38 -23.58
N GLU A 243 3.11 19.12 -24.78
CA GLU A 243 1.96 18.26 -25.02
C GLU A 243 2.22 16.83 -24.54
N GLU A 244 3.40 16.27 -24.82
CA GLU A 244 3.80 14.93 -24.37
C GLU A 244 3.95 14.82 -22.85
N ILE A 245 4.44 15.90 -22.21
CA ILE A 245 4.57 15.96 -20.76
C ILE A 245 3.19 16.06 -20.11
N GLU A 246 2.33 16.93 -20.63
CA GLU A 246 0.97 17.14 -20.13
C GLU A 246 0.13 15.87 -20.28
N GLU A 247 0.18 15.19 -21.43
CA GLU A 247 -0.49 13.90 -21.64
C GLU A 247 0.00 12.85 -20.62
N SER A 248 1.31 12.78 -20.39
CA SER A 248 1.89 11.86 -19.42
C SER A 248 1.44 12.19 -17.99
N ILE A 249 1.42 13.46 -17.61
CA ILE A 249 0.97 13.90 -16.29
C ILE A 249 -0.52 13.64 -16.10
N GLU A 250 -1.35 13.91 -17.11
CA GLU A 250 -2.78 13.64 -17.05
C GLU A 250 -3.06 12.16 -16.89
N TYR A 251 -2.33 11.30 -17.62
CA TYR A 251 -2.37 9.86 -17.42
C TYR A 251 -2.06 9.47 -15.97
N PHE A 252 -0.95 9.96 -15.40
CA PHE A 252 -0.59 9.64 -14.01
C PHE A 252 -1.55 10.23 -12.97
N ASN A 253 -2.13 11.40 -13.24
CA ASN A 253 -3.16 12.01 -12.41
C ASN A 253 -4.44 11.18 -12.40
N GLY A 254 -4.89 10.70 -13.57
CA GLY A 254 -6.03 9.78 -13.69
C GLY A 254 -5.81 8.46 -12.94
N LYS A 255 -4.55 8.01 -12.81
CA LYS A 255 -4.17 6.82 -12.03
C LYS A 255 -3.94 7.11 -10.53
N GLY A 256 -4.07 8.38 -10.09
CA GLY A 256 -3.82 8.79 -8.71
C GLY A 256 -2.34 8.76 -8.31
N ILE A 257 -1.41 8.74 -9.26
CA ILE A 257 0.04 8.68 -8.99
C ILE A 257 0.63 10.08 -8.79
N VAL A 258 0.13 11.05 -9.55
CA VAL A 258 0.54 12.45 -9.53
C VAL A 258 -0.69 13.29 -9.21
N ARG A 259 -0.48 14.45 -8.60
CA ARG A 259 -1.52 15.48 -8.45
C ARG A 259 -0.96 16.85 -8.79
N LYS A 260 -1.86 17.79 -9.07
CA LYS A 260 -1.53 19.20 -9.30
C LYS A 260 -1.72 19.99 -8.01
N VAL A 261 -0.76 20.82 -7.65
CA VAL A 261 -0.77 21.69 -6.47
C VAL A 261 -0.27 23.07 -6.91
N TYR A 262 -1.13 24.08 -6.79
CA TYR A 262 -0.84 25.49 -7.17
C TYR A 262 -0.30 25.71 -8.60
N GLY A 263 -0.61 24.83 -9.54
CA GLY A 263 -0.09 24.92 -10.91
C GLY A 263 0.97 23.87 -11.24
N ASP A 264 1.65 23.35 -10.22
CA ASP A 264 2.77 22.44 -10.33
C ASP A 264 2.41 21.00 -10.01
N PHE A 265 3.32 20.06 -10.26
CA PHE A 265 3.06 18.63 -10.17
C PHE A 265 3.84 17.98 -9.02
N THR A 266 3.18 17.13 -8.25
CA THR A 266 3.82 16.34 -7.19
C THR A 266 3.31 14.91 -7.24
N PRO A 267 4.16 13.90 -6.95
CA PRO A 267 3.65 12.57 -6.69
C PRO A 267 2.75 12.59 -5.45
N THR A 268 1.77 11.69 -5.41
CA THR A 268 0.89 11.46 -4.25
C THR A 268 1.59 10.58 -3.20
N SER A 269 1.04 10.56 -1.98
CA SER A 269 1.58 9.75 -0.88
C SER A 269 1.53 8.24 -1.14
N LEU A 270 0.60 7.75 -1.97
CA LEU A 270 0.58 6.35 -2.42
C LEU A 270 1.35 6.14 -3.72
N GLY A 271 1.25 7.07 -4.68
CA GLY A 271 1.94 6.95 -5.96
C GLY A 271 3.46 6.97 -5.84
N TYR A 272 3.99 7.78 -4.92
CA TYR A 272 5.42 7.89 -4.68
C TYR A 272 6.09 6.57 -4.27
N PRO A 273 5.68 5.89 -3.18
CA PRO A 273 6.29 4.62 -2.80
C PRO A 273 6.09 3.53 -3.88
N LEU A 274 4.90 3.41 -4.49
CA LEU A 274 4.62 2.43 -5.56
C LEU A 274 5.61 2.54 -6.72
N LEU A 275 5.90 3.75 -7.17
CA LEU A 275 6.85 3.96 -8.26
C LEU A 275 8.31 3.94 -7.80
N ARG A 276 8.61 4.51 -6.63
CA ARG A 276 9.98 4.55 -6.13
C ARG A 276 10.54 3.15 -5.92
N HIS A 277 9.71 2.19 -5.51
CA HIS A 277 10.10 0.79 -5.41
C HIS A 277 10.39 0.15 -6.76
N ALA A 278 9.59 0.44 -7.79
CA ALA A 278 9.84 -0.03 -9.15
C ALA A 278 11.17 0.49 -9.73
N PHE A 279 11.60 1.70 -9.36
CA PHE A 279 12.79 2.33 -9.93
C PHE A 279 14.06 2.22 -9.08
N ARG A 280 13.96 1.81 -7.80
CA ARG A 280 15.12 1.65 -6.90
C ARG A 280 15.29 0.18 -6.55
N SER A 281 16.02 -0.52 -7.42
CA SER A 281 16.39 -1.94 -7.44
C SER A 281 17.06 -2.46 -6.16
N ARG A 282 16.32 -2.52 -5.05
CA ARG A 282 16.64 -3.40 -3.91
C ARG A 282 15.55 -4.44 -3.80
N PRO A 283 15.85 -5.72 -4.08
CA PRO A 283 14.85 -6.77 -3.97
C PRO A 283 14.31 -6.80 -2.54
N CYS A 284 12.99 -6.65 -2.44
CA CYS A 284 12.24 -6.83 -1.22
C CYS A 284 10.95 -7.55 -1.54
N VAL A 285 10.52 -8.38 -0.61
CA VAL A 285 9.25 -9.10 -0.70
C VAL A 285 8.37 -8.63 0.44
N THR A 286 7.16 -8.21 0.14
CA THR A 286 6.14 -7.94 1.15
C THR A 286 5.15 -9.09 1.20
N PHE A 287 4.67 -9.39 2.40
CA PHE A 287 3.83 -10.55 2.65
C PHE A 287 2.79 -10.24 3.72
N ALA A 288 1.73 -11.06 3.74
CA ALA A 288 0.77 -11.16 4.82
C ALA A 288 0.50 -12.64 5.11
N VAL A 289 0.42 -13.00 6.39
CA VAL A 289 -0.02 -14.32 6.85
C VAL A 289 -1.24 -14.12 7.72
N VAL A 290 -2.36 -14.75 7.36
CA VAL A 290 -3.62 -14.75 8.11
C VAL A 290 -3.88 -16.16 8.64
N HIS A 291 -4.16 -16.30 9.92
CA HIS A 291 -4.60 -17.57 10.50
C HIS A 291 -6.11 -17.71 10.23
N ARG A 292 -6.52 -18.62 9.34
CA ARG A 292 -7.90 -18.74 8.87
C ARG A 292 -8.75 -19.65 9.75
N THR A 293 -8.24 -20.85 10.01
CA THR A 293 -8.89 -21.87 10.85
C THR A 293 -7.84 -22.52 11.74
N ASP A 294 -8.24 -23.39 12.68
CA ASP A 294 -7.33 -24.06 13.62
C ASP A 294 -6.12 -24.76 12.98
N ARG A 295 -6.20 -25.10 11.68
CA ARG A 295 -5.13 -25.78 10.94
C ARG A 295 -4.64 -25.04 9.70
N GLU A 296 -5.40 -24.04 9.24
CA GLU A 296 -5.16 -23.40 7.96
C GLU A 296 -4.69 -21.95 8.12
N TYR A 297 -3.63 -21.62 7.38
CA TYR A 297 -3.06 -20.31 7.23
C TYR A 297 -3.15 -19.91 5.76
N GLN A 298 -3.53 -18.66 5.52
CA GLN A 298 -3.42 -18.03 4.22
C GLN A 298 -2.12 -17.21 4.18
N LEU A 299 -1.23 -17.55 3.25
CA LEU A 299 -0.06 -16.73 2.94
C LEU A 299 -0.35 -15.94 1.66
N GLU A 300 -0.09 -14.64 1.69
CA GLU A 300 -0.11 -13.75 0.54
C GLU A 300 1.26 -13.11 0.36
N VAL A 301 1.78 -13.14 -0.86
CA VAL A 301 3.08 -12.54 -1.21
C VAL A 301 2.90 -11.59 -2.38
N SER A 302 3.31 -10.33 -2.23
CA SER A 302 3.19 -9.35 -3.32
C SER A 302 4.11 -9.72 -4.49
N THR A 303 3.56 -9.65 -5.70
CA THR A 303 4.19 -10.08 -6.96
C THR A 303 4.31 -8.91 -7.97
N PRO A 304 4.96 -7.79 -7.61
CA PRO A 304 5.13 -6.68 -8.54
C PRO A 304 5.86 -7.13 -9.82
N SER A 305 5.67 -6.42 -10.92
CA SER A 305 6.26 -6.81 -12.21
C SER A 305 7.79 -6.75 -12.23
N TYR A 306 8.39 -6.00 -11.29
CA TYR A 306 9.83 -5.91 -11.04
C TYR A 306 10.33 -6.88 -9.96
N LEU A 307 9.50 -7.81 -9.48
CA LEU A 307 9.96 -8.90 -8.62
C LEU A 307 10.97 -9.75 -9.40
N ALA A 308 12.05 -10.17 -8.73
CA ALA A 308 13.07 -11.02 -9.35
C ALA A 308 12.42 -12.31 -9.90
N PRO A 309 12.70 -12.70 -11.16
CA PRO A 309 12.10 -13.90 -11.77
C PRO A 309 12.26 -15.15 -10.90
N GLU A 310 13.42 -15.36 -10.29
CA GLU A 310 13.71 -16.51 -9.44
C GLU A 310 12.80 -16.58 -8.21
N ILE A 311 12.41 -15.43 -7.67
CA ILE A 311 11.45 -15.36 -6.55
C ILE A 311 10.05 -15.73 -7.05
N ARG A 312 9.67 -15.28 -8.26
CA ARG A 312 8.37 -15.61 -8.86
C ARG A 312 8.28 -17.10 -9.16
N ASP A 313 9.30 -17.66 -9.82
CA ASP A 313 9.37 -19.09 -10.15
C ASP A 313 9.27 -19.93 -8.87
N SER A 314 9.98 -19.54 -7.81
CA SER A 314 9.93 -20.22 -6.51
C SER A 314 8.53 -20.18 -5.86
N LEU A 315 7.75 -19.11 -6.07
CA LEU A 315 6.38 -19.03 -5.58
C LEU A 315 5.44 -19.96 -6.37
N GLU A 316 5.57 -19.99 -7.70
CA GLU A 316 4.75 -20.83 -8.58
C GLU A 316 5.01 -22.33 -8.36
N GLU A 317 6.28 -22.74 -8.28
CA GLU A 317 6.68 -24.13 -8.01
C GLU A 317 6.11 -24.68 -6.70
N ARG A 318 5.83 -23.79 -5.74
CA ARG A 318 5.27 -24.13 -4.43
C ARG A 318 3.75 -24.04 -4.37
N GLY A 319 3.09 -23.94 -5.52
CA GLY A 319 1.62 -23.93 -5.62
C GLY A 319 1.01 -22.54 -5.43
N GLY A 320 1.81 -21.47 -5.55
CA GLY A 320 1.31 -20.11 -5.49
C GLY A 320 0.39 -19.81 -6.65
N THR A 321 -0.86 -19.51 -6.36
CA THR A 321 -1.80 -19.10 -7.42
C THR A 321 -1.54 -17.64 -7.75
N ILE A 322 -0.87 -17.39 -8.88
CA ILE A 322 -0.59 -16.04 -9.39
C ILE A 322 -1.60 -15.75 -10.51
N SER A 323 -2.73 -15.15 -10.14
CA SER A 323 -3.84 -14.86 -11.08
C SER A 323 -3.68 -13.46 -11.70
N GLY A 324 -2.85 -13.38 -12.74
CA GLY A 324 -2.58 -12.13 -13.43
C GLY A 324 -1.67 -11.19 -12.63
N VAL A 325 -1.44 -10.01 -13.18
CA VAL A 325 -0.33 -9.15 -12.75
C VAL A 325 -0.67 -8.33 -11.48
N SER A 326 -1.92 -8.37 -11.01
CA SER A 326 -2.48 -7.46 -9.99
C SER A 326 -2.84 -8.10 -8.64
N THR A 327 -2.65 -9.40 -8.45
CA THR A 327 -2.98 -10.10 -7.21
C THR A 327 -1.71 -10.63 -6.56
N PRO A 328 -1.60 -10.62 -5.22
CA PRO A 328 -0.51 -11.31 -4.56
C PRO A 328 -0.58 -12.81 -4.91
N ALA A 329 0.55 -13.51 -4.87
CA ALA A 329 0.55 -14.97 -4.86
C ALA A 329 -0.15 -15.43 -3.58
N VAL A 330 -1.25 -16.19 -3.71
CA VAL A 330 -2.04 -16.67 -2.57
C VAL A 330 -1.82 -18.16 -2.38
N PHE A 331 -1.69 -18.56 -1.12
CA PHE A 331 -1.53 -19.95 -0.70
C PHE A 331 -2.42 -20.25 0.50
N PHE A 332 -2.97 -21.46 0.54
CA PHE A 332 -3.72 -22.01 1.68
C PHE A 332 -3.00 -23.24 2.19
N PHE A 333 -2.55 -23.18 3.45
CA PHE A 333 -1.51 -24.07 3.95
C PHE A 333 -1.67 -24.42 5.42
N GLU A 334 -1.07 -25.54 5.81
CA GLU A 334 -0.67 -25.73 7.19
C GLU A 334 0.50 -24.79 7.55
N LYS A 335 0.64 -24.46 8.83
CA LYS A 335 1.69 -23.55 9.33
C LYS A 335 3.11 -23.93 8.86
N SER A 336 3.41 -25.23 8.81
CA SER A 336 4.71 -25.77 8.36
C SER A 336 5.02 -25.35 6.92
N GLN A 337 4.04 -25.46 6.03
CA GLN A 337 4.18 -25.12 4.60
C GLN A 337 4.35 -23.61 4.39
N VAL A 338 3.73 -22.77 5.22
CA VAL A 338 4.04 -21.32 5.25
C VAL A 338 5.52 -21.10 5.57
N GLY A 339 6.06 -21.84 6.54
CA GLY A 339 7.49 -21.80 6.87
C GLY A 339 8.40 -22.18 5.71
N GLU A 340 8.03 -23.17 4.90
CA GLU A 340 8.79 -23.61 3.72
C GLU A 340 8.84 -22.55 2.62
N VAL A 341 7.71 -21.88 2.32
CA VAL A 341 7.70 -20.78 1.35
C VAL A 341 8.54 -19.61 1.85
N MET A 342 8.40 -19.24 3.14
CA MET A 342 9.19 -18.14 3.70
C MET A 342 10.70 -18.46 3.72
N ASP A 343 11.09 -19.72 3.89
CA ASP A 343 12.49 -20.16 3.76
C ASP A 343 13.03 -20.01 2.34
N ALA A 344 12.24 -20.42 1.35
CA ALA A 344 12.60 -20.26 -0.06
C ALA A 344 12.79 -18.78 -0.41
N LEU A 345 11.83 -17.91 -0.02
CA LEU A 345 11.91 -16.47 -0.24
C LEU A 345 13.15 -15.84 0.42
N ILE A 346 13.45 -16.22 1.66
CA ILE A 346 14.65 -15.75 2.36
C ILE A 346 15.92 -16.23 1.67
N THR A 347 15.93 -17.46 1.16
CA THR A 347 17.06 -18.03 0.41
C THR A 347 17.31 -17.23 -0.85
N GLU A 348 16.28 -16.99 -1.66
CA GLU A 348 16.40 -16.23 -2.90
C GLU A 348 16.81 -14.78 -2.65
N LEU A 349 16.29 -14.15 -1.59
CA LEU A 349 16.72 -12.81 -1.20
C LEU A 349 18.19 -12.75 -0.75
N LEU A 350 18.74 -13.83 -0.18
CA LEU A 350 20.13 -13.90 0.26
C LEU A 350 21.09 -14.31 -0.86
N ASN A 351 20.60 -15.00 -1.89
CA ASN A 351 21.39 -15.35 -3.05
C ASN A 351 21.98 -14.06 -3.66
N PRO A 352 23.30 -13.96 -3.86
CA PRO A 352 23.87 -12.87 -4.64
C PRO A 352 23.25 -12.99 -6.03
N MET A 353 22.37 -12.03 -6.38
CA MET A 353 21.72 -12.04 -7.71
C MET A 353 22.81 -12.28 -8.75
N ARG A 354 22.68 -13.37 -9.51
CA ARG A 354 23.58 -13.64 -10.64
C ARG A 354 23.41 -12.45 -11.57
N LYS A 355 24.48 -11.66 -11.70
CA LYS A 355 24.48 -10.45 -12.52
C LYS A 355 24.39 -10.80 -14.00
#